data_AF-A0A6G4TV28-F1
#
_entry.id   AF-A0A6G4TV28-F1
#
_cell.length_a   1.000
_cell.length_b   1.000
_cell.length_c   1.000
_cell.angle_alpha   90.00
_cell.angle_beta   90.00
_cell.angle_gamma   90.00
#
_symmetry.space_group_name_H-M   'P 1'
#
loop_
_entity.id
_entity.type
_entity.pdbx_description
1 polymer ?
#
loop_
_entity_poly.entity_id
_entity_poly.type
_entity_poly.pdbx_seq_one_letter_code
_entity_poly.pdbx_strand_id
1 'polypeptide(L)'
;MNAELKRQLEKKVASGERLDRADGIALYESGDLAWLGGLAHGVRTARHGDAGFFGAGDAVEAPLSYGADAGELVDELLALREQEGFEVLVPTRASDAVTGAQTLKTYAVARLLVDTIPHLRTSADADGEQGAKLALQHGADELAGDLSDEDLVILIREAGFRPVERGASYAVVAEHPGPDASLRETPQAMRL
;
A
#
# COMPACT_ATOMS: atom_id res chain seq x y z
N MET A 1 14.34 -14.14 8.97
CA MET A 1 14.18 -13.55 10.32
C MET A 1 13.78 -14.63 11.33
N ASN A 2 14.28 -14.59 12.57
CA ASN A 2 13.92 -15.56 13.60
C ASN A 2 12.57 -15.20 14.28
N ALA A 3 11.98 -16.15 15.01
CA ALA A 3 10.66 -15.98 15.64
C ALA A 3 10.64 -14.94 16.79
N GLU A 4 11.80 -14.64 17.38
CA GLU A 4 11.90 -13.65 18.45
C GLU A 4 11.80 -12.23 17.90
N LEU A 5 12.62 -11.90 16.89
CA LEU A 5 12.57 -10.60 16.22
C LEU A 5 11.20 -10.36 15.58
N LYS A 6 10.59 -11.39 14.99
CA LYS A 6 9.23 -11.32 14.44
C LYS A 6 8.21 -10.86 15.49
N ARG A 7 8.24 -11.47 16.68
CA ARG A 7 7.36 -11.10 17.81
C ARG A 7 7.63 -9.70 18.35
N GLN A 8 8.90 -9.27 18.36
CA GLN A 8 9.25 -7.91 18.77
C GLN A 8 8.67 -6.87 17.81
N LEU A 9 8.79 -7.09 16.50
CA LEU A 9 8.21 -6.21 15.47
C LEU A 9 6.69 -6.18 15.55
N GLU A 10 6.04 -7.34 15.69
CA GLU A 10 4.57 -7.43 15.89
C GLU A 10 4.12 -6.59 17.09
N LYS A 11 4.86 -6.66 18.21
CA LYS A 11 4.54 -5.89 19.41
C LYS A 11 4.71 -4.38 19.19
N LYS A 12 5.82 -3.95 18.57
CA LYS A 12 6.06 -2.53 18.25
C LYS A 12 4.94 -1.97 17.38
N VAL A 13 4.60 -2.69 16.30
CA VAL A 13 3.50 -2.31 15.38
C VAL A 13 2.16 -2.24 16.13
N ALA A 14 1.83 -3.26 16.94
CA ALA A 14 0.59 -3.29 17.69
C ALA A 14 0.47 -2.17 18.74
N SER A 15 1.59 -1.71 19.31
CA SER A 15 1.61 -0.59 20.26
C SER A 15 1.74 0.79 19.59
N GLY A 16 1.89 0.86 18.27
CA GLY A 16 2.16 2.11 17.55
C GLY A 16 3.56 2.68 17.85
N GLU A 17 4.51 1.85 18.29
CA GLU A 17 5.90 2.27 18.47
C GLU A 17 6.54 2.48 17.09
N ARG A 18 7.22 3.62 16.91
CA ARG A 18 7.94 3.90 15.66
C ARG A 18 9.06 2.90 15.45
N LEU A 19 9.04 2.30 14.26
CA LEU A 19 10.09 1.40 13.81
C LEU A 19 11.34 2.18 13.40
N ASP A 20 12.50 1.62 13.73
CA ASP A 20 13.80 2.20 13.36
C ASP A 20 14.34 1.63 12.04
N ARG A 21 15.55 2.05 11.67
CA ARG A 21 16.22 1.58 10.45
C ARG A 21 16.47 0.08 10.44
N ALA A 22 16.87 -0.50 11.57
CA ALA A 22 17.16 -1.93 11.67
C ALA A 22 15.86 -2.74 11.54
N ASP A 23 14.77 -2.27 12.16
CA ASP A 23 13.43 -2.83 11.99
C ASP A 23 13.01 -2.80 10.51
N GLY A 24 13.17 -1.66 9.84
CA GLY A 24 12.82 -1.46 8.43
C GLY A 24 13.57 -2.42 7.49
N ILE A 25 14.89 -2.57 7.67
CA ILE A 25 15.70 -3.49 6.88
C ILE A 25 15.26 -4.94 7.14
N ALA A 26 15.05 -5.31 8.42
CA ALA A 26 14.62 -6.66 8.77
C ALA A 26 13.24 -7.02 8.17
N LEU A 27 12.32 -6.05 8.11
CA LEU A 27 11.02 -6.21 7.45
C LEU A 27 11.19 -6.42 5.93
N TYR A 28 11.98 -5.58 5.26
CA TYR A 28 12.18 -5.66 3.80
C TYR A 28 12.92 -6.94 3.38
N GLU A 29 13.89 -7.38 4.17
CA GLU A 29 14.63 -8.63 3.92
C GLU A 29 13.83 -9.89 4.32
N SER A 30 12.66 -9.73 4.94
CA SER A 30 11.81 -10.86 5.30
C SER A 30 11.44 -11.70 4.06
N GLY A 31 11.61 -13.01 4.17
CA GLY A 31 11.12 -13.98 3.19
C GLY A 31 9.66 -14.37 3.41
N ASP A 32 9.04 -13.93 4.50
CA ASP A 32 7.65 -14.23 4.86
C ASP A 32 6.74 -13.07 4.41
N LEU A 33 6.40 -13.09 3.13
CA LEU A 33 5.61 -12.03 2.50
C LEU A 33 4.18 -11.98 3.04
N ALA A 34 3.57 -13.14 3.32
CA ALA A 34 2.21 -13.22 3.86
C ALA A 34 2.12 -12.56 5.24
N TRP A 35 3.08 -12.81 6.11
CA TRP A 35 3.15 -12.15 7.41
C TRP A 35 3.37 -10.64 7.29
N LEU A 36 4.33 -10.21 6.46
CA LEU A 36 4.64 -8.80 6.28
C LEU A 36 3.42 -8.03 5.72
N GLY A 37 2.77 -8.61 4.71
CA GLY A 37 1.52 -8.11 4.16
C GLY A 37 0.41 -8.02 5.21
N GLY A 38 0.25 -9.06 6.04
CA GLY A 38 -0.74 -9.06 7.13
C GLY A 38 -0.52 -7.96 8.17
N LEU A 39 0.73 -7.66 8.53
CA LEU A 39 1.05 -6.53 9.42
C LEU A 39 0.69 -5.18 8.80
N ALA A 40 1.13 -4.94 7.57
CA ALA A 40 0.84 -3.70 6.86
C ALA A 40 -0.67 -3.52 6.60
N HIS A 41 -1.37 -4.61 6.26
CA HIS A 41 -2.82 -4.65 6.12
C HIS A 41 -3.53 -4.28 7.43
N GLY A 42 -3.06 -4.79 8.57
CA GLY A 42 -3.59 -4.43 9.88
C GLY A 42 -3.46 -2.94 10.18
N VAL A 43 -2.30 -2.34 9.89
CA VAL A 43 -2.11 -0.89 10.05
C VAL A 43 -3.00 -0.10 9.08
N ARG A 44 -3.07 -0.52 7.82
CA ARG A 44 -3.92 0.10 6.80
C ARG A 44 -5.40 0.06 7.18
N THR A 45 -5.91 -1.07 7.64
CA THR A 45 -7.33 -1.21 8.02
C THR A 45 -7.65 -0.52 9.34
N ALA A 46 -6.69 -0.43 10.27
CA ALA A 46 -6.84 0.42 11.46
C ALA A 46 -6.96 1.91 11.10
N ARG A 47 -6.25 2.37 10.06
CA ARG A 47 -6.31 3.78 9.58
C ARG A 47 -7.57 4.07 8.75
N HIS A 48 -7.88 3.19 7.79
CA HIS A 48 -8.80 3.49 6.70
C HIS A 48 -10.02 2.57 6.63
N GLY A 49 -10.19 1.67 7.60
CA GLY A 49 -11.25 0.67 7.59
C GLY A 49 -11.19 -0.20 6.34
N ASP A 50 -12.32 -0.32 5.64
CA ASP A 50 -12.45 -1.04 4.38
C ASP A 50 -12.34 -0.14 3.14
N ALA A 51 -12.12 1.17 3.29
CA ALA A 51 -12.09 2.11 2.17
C ALA A 51 -10.86 1.90 1.29
N GLY A 52 -11.04 1.84 -0.03
CA GLY A 52 -10.00 1.98 -1.04
C GLY A 52 -10.29 3.22 -1.87
N PHE A 53 -9.39 4.19 -1.86
CA PHE A 53 -9.58 5.49 -2.47
C PHE A 53 -9.22 5.49 -3.95
N PHE A 54 -9.90 6.31 -4.73
CA PHE A 54 -9.53 6.67 -6.10
C PHE A 54 -10.00 8.10 -6.41
N GLY A 55 -9.53 8.64 -7.53
CA GLY A 55 -9.95 9.95 -8.05
C GLY A 55 -8.78 10.82 -8.47
N ALA A 56 -9.08 12.03 -8.94
CA ALA A 56 -8.08 13.01 -9.38
C ALA A 56 -8.03 14.21 -8.42
N GLY A 57 -6.84 14.78 -8.22
CA GLY A 57 -6.63 15.88 -7.28
C GLY A 57 -5.18 16.32 -7.25
N ASP A 58 -4.93 17.43 -6.57
CA ASP A 58 -3.62 18.07 -6.37
C ASP A 58 -3.05 17.76 -4.98
N ALA A 59 -3.30 16.56 -4.46
CA ALA A 59 -2.74 16.09 -3.20
C ALA A 59 -1.21 16.23 -3.20
N VAL A 60 -0.64 16.69 -2.09
CA VAL A 60 0.80 16.90 -2.00
C VAL A 60 1.53 15.55 -1.93
N GLU A 61 2.21 15.19 -3.00
CA GLU A 61 2.85 13.87 -3.16
C GLU A 61 4.27 13.83 -2.58
N ALA A 62 4.56 12.77 -1.82
CA ALA A 62 5.90 12.33 -1.51
C ALA A 62 6.32 11.27 -2.54
N PRO A 63 7.16 11.59 -3.53
CA PRO A 63 7.69 10.59 -4.44
C PRO A 63 8.68 9.68 -3.72
N LEU A 64 8.67 8.39 -4.07
CA LEU A 64 9.60 7.40 -3.55
C LEU A 64 10.05 6.49 -4.69
N SER A 65 11.34 6.44 -5.00
CA SER A 65 11.87 5.47 -5.97
C SER A 65 12.30 4.19 -5.26
N TYR A 66 12.00 3.02 -5.81
CA TYR A 66 12.39 1.74 -5.20
C TYR A 66 12.92 0.72 -6.20
N GLY A 67 13.74 -0.22 -5.72
CA GLY A 67 14.25 -1.34 -6.53
C GLY A 67 15.77 -1.53 -6.55
N ALA A 68 16.53 -0.64 -5.91
CA ALA A 68 17.99 -0.72 -5.81
C ALA A 68 18.44 -1.51 -4.57
N ASP A 69 18.51 -0.85 -3.41
CA ASP A 69 18.97 -1.41 -2.14
C ASP A 69 17.93 -1.27 -1.02
N ALA A 70 17.90 -2.25 -0.11
CA ALA A 70 16.97 -2.27 1.01
C ALA A 70 17.26 -1.17 2.04
N GLY A 71 18.54 -0.91 2.32
CA GLY A 71 18.98 0.12 3.25
C GLY A 71 18.66 1.51 2.70
N GLU A 72 18.97 1.76 1.43
CA GLU A 72 18.65 3.04 0.77
C GLU A 72 17.16 3.33 0.77
N LEU A 73 16.32 2.35 0.44
CA LEU A 73 14.86 2.49 0.51
C LEU A 73 14.39 2.84 1.93
N VAL A 74 14.91 2.16 2.94
CA VAL A 74 14.54 2.41 4.35
C VAL A 74 15.01 3.80 4.79
N ASP A 75 16.20 4.22 4.38
CA ASP A 75 16.73 5.54 4.69
C ASP A 75 15.87 6.65 4.05
N GLU A 76 15.44 6.47 2.81
CA GLU A 76 14.53 7.41 2.13
C GLU A 76 13.16 7.46 2.80
N LEU A 77 12.57 6.32 3.16
CA LEU A 77 11.30 6.26 3.89
C LEU A 77 11.38 6.96 5.26
N LEU A 78 12.47 6.75 6.01
CA LEU A 78 12.68 7.42 7.29
C LEU A 78 12.89 8.93 7.10
N ALA A 79 13.58 9.35 6.04
CA ALA A 79 13.74 10.78 5.72
C ALA A 79 12.41 11.43 5.32
N LEU A 80 11.56 10.74 4.56
CA LEU A 80 10.21 11.21 4.22
C LEU A 80 9.31 11.29 5.45
N ARG A 81 9.43 10.34 6.38
CA ARG A 81 8.66 10.33 7.63
C ARG A 81 8.87 11.59 8.47
N GLU A 82 10.07 12.16 8.46
CA GLU A 82 10.40 13.36 9.25
C GLU A 82 10.08 14.67 8.50
N GLN A 83 9.53 14.60 7.27
CA GLN A 83 9.06 15.76 6.53
C GLN A 83 7.57 15.99 6.75
N GLU A 84 7.17 17.26 6.74
CA GLU A 84 5.78 17.68 6.94
C GLU A 84 5.14 18.09 5.62
N GLY A 85 3.81 17.98 5.55
CA GLY A 85 3.01 18.54 4.46
C GLY A 85 2.71 17.61 3.29
N PHE A 86 3.20 16.37 3.31
CA PHE A 86 2.79 15.35 2.34
C PHE A 86 1.46 14.70 2.75
N GLU A 87 0.59 14.48 1.77
CA GLU A 87 -0.68 13.81 1.96
C GLU A 87 -0.64 12.35 1.49
N VAL A 88 0.21 12.06 0.50
CA VAL A 88 0.28 10.74 -0.14
C VAL A 88 1.70 10.36 -0.50
N LEU A 89 2.09 9.13 -0.15
CA LEU A 89 3.32 8.51 -0.59
C LEU A 89 3.08 7.79 -1.91
N VAL A 90 3.94 8.04 -2.89
CA VAL A 90 3.82 7.54 -4.27
C VAL A 90 5.06 6.74 -4.67
N PRO A 91 5.08 5.42 -4.41
CA PRO A 91 6.19 4.55 -4.80
C PRO A 91 6.23 4.34 -6.32
N THR A 92 7.39 4.52 -6.92
CA THR A 92 7.67 4.25 -8.33
C THR A 92 8.83 3.27 -8.47
N ARG A 93 8.64 2.24 -9.30
CA ARG A 93 9.71 1.28 -9.59
C ARG A 93 10.84 1.94 -10.36
N ALA A 94 12.08 1.69 -9.97
CA ALA A 94 13.26 2.21 -10.64
C ALA A 94 13.56 1.47 -11.97
N SER A 95 13.11 0.23 -12.11
CA SER A 95 13.26 -0.56 -13.34
C SER A 95 12.29 -1.74 -13.41
N ASP A 96 12.14 -2.32 -14.60
CA ASP A 96 11.35 -3.55 -14.82
C ASP A 96 11.99 -4.82 -14.24
N ALA A 97 13.23 -4.74 -13.74
CA ALA A 97 13.88 -5.85 -13.06
C ALA A 97 13.32 -6.06 -11.62
N VAL A 98 12.58 -5.09 -11.10
CA VAL A 98 11.95 -5.18 -9.78
C VAL A 98 10.84 -6.24 -9.82
N THR A 99 10.97 -7.24 -8.95
CA THR A 99 10.00 -8.33 -8.87
C THR A 99 8.72 -7.89 -8.18
N GLY A 100 7.60 -8.55 -8.48
CA GLY A 100 6.34 -8.30 -7.76
C GLY A 100 6.45 -8.53 -6.24
N ALA A 101 7.29 -9.46 -5.80
CA ALA A 101 7.57 -9.63 -4.37
C ALA A 101 8.25 -8.39 -3.77
N GLN A 102 9.25 -7.81 -4.44
CA GLN A 102 9.88 -6.56 -3.99
C GLN A 102 8.88 -5.41 -3.95
N THR A 103 8.02 -5.26 -4.97
CA THR A 103 6.94 -4.27 -4.99
C THR A 103 6.03 -4.39 -3.76
N LEU A 104 5.54 -5.59 -3.45
CA LEU A 104 4.66 -5.80 -2.29
C LEU A 104 5.37 -5.56 -0.95
N LYS A 105 6.66 -5.88 -0.84
CA LYS A 105 7.46 -5.53 0.34
C LYS A 105 7.63 -4.02 0.48
N THR A 106 7.85 -3.29 -0.62
CA THR A 106 7.94 -1.82 -0.59
C THR A 106 6.67 -1.21 -0.01
N TYR A 107 5.50 -1.60 -0.51
CA TYR A 107 4.22 -1.09 0.02
C TYR A 107 4.03 -1.41 1.50
N ALA A 108 4.35 -2.64 1.91
CA ALA A 108 4.20 -3.04 3.29
C ALA A 108 5.14 -2.30 4.24
N VAL A 109 6.42 -2.19 3.87
CA VAL A 109 7.42 -1.48 4.66
C VAL A 109 7.12 0.02 4.71
N ALA A 110 6.70 0.62 3.60
CA ALA A 110 6.28 2.02 3.56
C ALA A 110 5.14 2.31 4.56
N ARG A 111 4.08 1.49 4.56
CA ARG A 111 2.96 1.64 5.51
C ARG A 111 3.39 1.50 6.96
N LEU A 112 4.34 0.61 7.24
CA LEU A 112 4.82 0.33 8.60
C LEU A 112 5.81 1.38 9.12
N LEU A 113 6.65 1.94 8.25
CA LEU A 113 7.65 2.93 8.63
C LEU A 113 7.10 4.35 8.66
N VAL A 114 6.24 4.72 7.71
CA VAL A 114 5.79 6.11 7.51
C VAL A 114 4.40 6.30 8.15
N ASP A 115 4.41 6.80 9.39
CA ASP A 115 3.22 7.11 10.17
C ASP A 115 2.66 8.51 9.92
N THR A 116 3.49 9.43 9.44
CA THR A 116 3.16 10.84 9.22
C THR A 116 2.44 11.13 7.91
N ILE A 117 2.68 10.33 6.86
CA ILE A 117 1.99 10.45 5.57
C ILE A 117 0.73 9.56 5.58
N PRO A 118 -0.49 10.13 5.49
CA PRO A 118 -1.72 9.36 5.69
C PRO A 118 -1.98 8.29 4.63
N HIS A 119 -1.76 8.63 3.36
CA HIS A 119 -2.13 7.79 2.22
C HIS A 119 -0.92 7.19 1.52
N LEU A 120 -1.12 6.00 0.94
CA LEU A 120 -0.14 5.26 0.16
C LEU A 120 -0.80 4.78 -1.13
N ARG A 121 -0.33 5.31 -2.25
CA ARG A 121 -0.91 5.06 -3.57
C ARG A 121 -0.21 3.94 -4.30
N THR A 122 -1.00 3.07 -4.92
CA THR A 122 -0.55 2.14 -5.98
C THR A 122 -1.11 2.57 -7.34
N SER A 123 -0.46 2.15 -8.42
CA SER A 123 -0.85 2.48 -9.80
C SER A 123 -1.08 1.20 -10.61
N ALA A 124 -2.23 1.09 -11.27
CA ALA A 124 -2.50 0.00 -12.22
C ALA A 124 -1.59 0.08 -13.47
N ASP A 125 -1.16 1.28 -13.86
CA ASP A 125 -0.26 1.47 -15.01
C ASP A 125 1.16 0.99 -14.67
N ALA A 126 1.64 1.33 -13.47
CA ALA A 126 2.96 0.91 -13.02
C ALA A 126 2.94 -0.56 -12.61
N ASP A 127 1.99 -0.96 -11.76
CA ASP A 127 1.96 -2.27 -11.10
C ASP A 127 1.22 -3.38 -11.85
N GLY A 128 0.47 -3.02 -12.89
CA GLY A 128 -0.54 -3.87 -13.48
C GLY A 128 -1.72 -4.07 -12.54
N GLU A 129 -2.90 -4.37 -13.09
CA GLU A 129 -4.13 -4.52 -12.30
C GLU A 129 -3.98 -5.51 -11.13
N GLN A 130 -3.36 -6.67 -11.37
CA GLN A 130 -3.17 -7.68 -10.32
C GLN A 130 -2.16 -7.24 -9.26
N GLY A 131 -1.09 -6.54 -9.67
CA GLY A 131 -0.09 -6.00 -8.74
C GLY A 131 -0.71 -4.93 -7.84
N ALA A 132 -1.50 -4.03 -8.41
CA ALA A 132 -2.17 -2.97 -7.69
C ALA A 132 -3.23 -3.50 -6.69
N LYS A 133 -4.02 -4.50 -7.09
CA LYS A 133 -4.95 -5.18 -6.16
C LYS A 133 -4.22 -5.83 -4.98
N LEU A 134 -3.07 -6.46 -5.23
CA LEU A 134 -2.25 -7.03 -4.16
C LEU A 134 -1.60 -5.93 -3.30
N ALA A 135 -1.19 -4.80 -3.87
CA ALA A 135 -0.63 -3.67 -3.13
C ALA A 135 -1.66 -3.08 -2.14
N LEU A 136 -2.94 -2.99 -2.52
CA LEU A 136 -4.03 -2.60 -1.60
C LEU A 136 -4.14 -3.55 -0.39
N GLN A 137 -3.87 -4.84 -0.61
CA GLN A 137 -3.79 -5.84 0.47
C GLN A 137 -2.48 -5.77 1.28
N HIS A 138 -1.45 -5.06 0.79
CA HIS A 138 -0.13 -4.95 1.41
C HIS A 138 0.17 -3.55 1.95
N GLY A 139 -0.86 -2.72 2.18
CA GLY A 139 -0.73 -1.45 2.90
C GLY A 139 -1.07 -0.21 2.10
N ALA A 140 -1.18 -0.30 0.76
CA ALA A 140 -1.73 0.77 -0.04
C ALA A 140 -3.23 0.95 0.27
N ASP A 141 -3.70 2.18 0.15
CA ASP A 141 -5.10 2.53 0.36
C ASP A 141 -5.70 3.34 -0.79
N GLU A 142 -4.89 3.84 -1.72
CA GLU A 142 -5.34 4.55 -2.92
C GLU A 142 -4.91 3.81 -4.19
N LEU A 143 -5.81 3.73 -5.18
CA LEU A 143 -5.56 3.20 -6.51
C LEU A 143 -5.64 4.32 -7.55
N ALA A 144 -4.61 4.44 -8.38
CA ALA A 144 -4.59 5.27 -9.57
C ALA A 144 -4.37 4.43 -10.84
N GLY A 145 -4.70 4.98 -12.00
CA GLY A 145 -4.46 4.36 -13.30
C GLY A 145 -5.10 5.15 -14.44
N ASP A 146 -4.64 4.96 -15.67
CA ASP A 146 -5.35 5.41 -16.88
C ASP A 146 -6.53 4.46 -17.18
N LEU A 147 -7.49 4.45 -16.26
CA LEU A 147 -8.68 3.61 -16.25
C LEU A 147 -9.92 4.46 -16.07
N SER A 148 -11.07 3.95 -16.51
CA SER A 148 -12.34 4.58 -16.19
C SER A 148 -12.63 4.48 -14.68
N ASP A 149 -13.41 5.42 -14.14
CA ASP A 149 -13.87 5.34 -12.74
C ASP A 149 -14.61 4.02 -12.46
N GLU A 150 -15.34 3.48 -13.45
CA GLU A 150 -16.01 2.19 -13.34
C GLU A 150 -15.02 1.03 -13.17
N ASP A 151 -13.93 1.02 -13.94
CA ASP A 151 -12.89 -0.01 -13.83
C ASP A 151 -12.11 0.11 -12.51
N LEU A 152 -11.83 1.33 -12.04
CA LEU A 152 -11.20 1.55 -10.73
C LEU A 152 -12.08 1.02 -9.59
N VAL A 153 -13.39 1.31 -9.64
CA VAL A 153 -14.39 0.79 -8.70
C VAL A 153 -14.39 -0.75 -8.71
N ILE A 154 -14.35 -1.37 -9.89
CA ILE A 154 -14.31 -2.84 -10.01
C ILE A 154 -13.02 -3.40 -9.38
N LEU A 155 -11.85 -2.85 -9.72
CA LEU A 155 -10.57 -3.34 -9.22
C LEU A 155 -10.46 -3.23 -7.69
N ILE A 156 -10.93 -2.13 -7.10
CA ILE A 156 -10.93 -1.96 -5.64
C ILE A 156 -11.86 -2.98 -4.97
N ARG A 157 -13.03 -3.26 -5.56
CA ARG A 157 -13.96 -4.28 -5.05
C ARG A 157 -13.39 -5.69 -5.17
N GLU A 158 -12.74 -6.01 -6.28
CA GLU A 158 -12.04 -7.28 -6.47
C GLU A 158 -10.87 -7.45 -5.48
N ALA A 159 -10.18 -6.36 -5.15
CA ALA A 159 -9.19 -6.34 -4.09
C ALA A 159 -9.81 -6.52 -2.69
N GLY A 160 -11.14 -6.52 -2.55
CA GLY A 160 -11.81 -6.75 -1.28
C GLY A 160 -12.08 -5.50 -0.46
N PHE A 161 -12.07 -4.32 -1.08
CA PHE A 161 -12.27 -3.03 -0.41
C PHE A 161 -13.49 -2.28 -0.97
N ARG A 162 -14.01 -1.34 -0.19
CA ARG A 162 -15.09 -0.44 -0.58
C ARG A 162 -14.51 0.76 -1.34
N PRO A 163 -14.88 0.98 -2.61
CA PRO A 163 -14.37 2.11 -3.37
C PRO A 163 -14.92 3.43 -2.84
N VAL A 164 -14.03 4.39 -2.66
CA VAL A 164 -14.35 5.75 -2.22
C VAL A 164 -13.70 6.73 -3.16
N GLU A 165 -14.51 7.52 -3.85
CA GLU A 165 -14.03 8.62 -4.68
C GLU A 165 -13.64 9.79 -3.78
N ARG A 166 -12.45 10.35 -3.99
CA ARG A 166 -11.91 11.45 -3.18
C ARG A 166 -11.53 12.66 -4.01
N GLY A 167 -11.78 13.85 -3.47
CA GLY A 167 -11.28 15.12 -3.99
C GLY A 167 -9.86 15.45 -3.54
N ALA A 168 -9.34 16.61 -3.94
CA ALA A 168 -8.00 17.11 -3.65
C ALA A 168 -7.49 16.88 -2.20
N SER A 169 -8.31 17.22 -1.21
CA SER A 169 -7.97 17.14 0.22
C SER A 169 -8.42 15.84 0.88
N TYR A 170 -8.57 14.77 0.09
CA TYR A 170 -9.17 13.49 0.51
C TYR A 170 -10.60 13.60 1.08
N ALA A 171 -11.29 14.71 0.79
CA ALA A 171 -12.72 14.82 1.06
C ALA A 171 -13.48 13.79 0.21
N VAL A 172 -14.36 13.01 0.86
CA VAL A 172 -15.19 12.01 0.19
C VAL A 172 -16.15 12.71 -0.76
N VAL A 173 -16.05 12.36 -2.05
CA VAL A 173 -16.94 12.82 -3.12
C VAL A 173 -18.10 11.85 -3.28
N ALA A 174 -17.78 10.55 -3.36
CA ALA A 174 -18.75 9.49 -3.52
C ALA A 174 -18.28 8.20 -2.82
N GLU A 175 -19.24 7.40 -2.37
CA GLU A 175 -18.99 6.04 -1.90
C GLU A 175 -19.71 5.04 -2.80
N HIS A 176 -19.05 3.91 -3.09
CA HIS A 176 -19.61 2.85 -3.92
C HIS A 176 -19.91 1.61 -3.08
N PRO A 177 -20.76 0.69 -3.57
CA PRO A 177 -20.97 -0.59 -2.90
C PRO A 177 -19.66 -1.32 -2.65
N GLY A 178 -19.55 -1.94 -1.47
CA GLY A 178 -18.40 -2.72 -1.06
C GLY A 178 -18.15 -3.97 -1.93
N PRO A 179 -17.13 -4.77 -1.56
CA PRO A 179 -16.81 -5.99 -2.27
C PRO A 179 -18.01 -6.95 -2.25
N ASP A 180 -18.32 -7.51 -3.42
CA ASP A 180 -19.42 -8.47 -3.56
C ASP A 180 -18.93 -9.88 -3.20
N ALA A 181 -19.43 -10.41 -2.07
CA ALA A 181 -19.05 -11.74 -1.61
C ALA A 181 -19.46 -12.85 -2.61
N SER A 182 -20.51 -12.65 -3.40
CA SER A 182 -20.98 -13.65 -4.39
C SER A 182 -19.99 -13.85 -5.54
N LEU A 183 -19.19 -12.84 -5.86
CA LEU A 183 -18.16 -12.92 -6.90
C LEU A 183 -17.00 -13.85 -6.51
N ARG A 184 -16.82 -14.16 -5.23
CA ARG A 184 -15.81 -15.14 -4.77
C ARG A 184 -16.21 -16.57 -5.08
N GLU A 185 -17.51 -16.83 -5.23
CA GLU A 185 -18.05 -18.16 -5.51
C GLU A 185 -18.10 -18.48 -7.01
N THR A 186 -17.84 -17.48 -7.86
CA THR A 186 -17.96 -17.60 -9.31
C THR A 186 -16.60 -17.37 -9.98
N PRO A 187 -16.11 -18.26 -10.87
CA PRO A 187 -14.88 -18.04 -11.61
C PRO A 187 -14.95 -16.73 -12.40
N GLN A 188 -14.02 -15.82 -12.12
CA GLN A 188 -13.88 -14.56 -12.83
C GLN A 188 -13.21 -14.82 -14.18
N ALA A 189 -13.77 -14.27 -15.26
CA ALA A 189 -13.12 -14.32 -16.56
C ALA A 189 -11.82 -13.51 -16.48
N MET A 190 -10.69 -14.11 -16.85
CA MET A 190 -9.45 -13.36 -17.02
C MET A 190 -9.64 -12.38 -18.18
N ARG A 191 -9.58 -11.08 -17.88
CA ARG A 191 -9.42 -10.05 -18.93
C ARG A 191 -8.02 -10.26 -19.52
N LEU A 192 -7.96 -10.65 -20.81
CA LEU A 192 -6.74 -10.88 -21.58
C LEU A 192 -6.36 -9.63 -22.38
#